data_AF-A0A2N3QU50-F1
#
_entry.id   AF-A0A2N3QU50-F1
#
_cell.length_a   1.000
_cell.length_b   1.000
_cell.length_c   1.000
_cell.angle_alpha   90.00
_cell.angle_beta   90.00
_cell.angle_gamma   90.00
#
_symmetry.space_group_name_H-M   'P 1'
#
loop_
_entity.id
_entity.type
_entity.pdbx_description
1 polymer ?
#
loop_
_entity_poly.entity_id
_entity_poly.type
_entity_poly.pdbx_seq_one_letter_code
_entity_poly.pdbx_strand_id
1 'polypeptide(L)'
;MDTKKDGSAVATPTAQESTLQQIAAHGDYFGYDVHMRRRALRLATGVAVIILGFAAGGFFALLPERNTADVEEIVKGIDKLIGLMTHEIVELPEVQKHPETFIIEIIGILIGYTILKHTSEDHDDYCRAFRRIEQFYTPRARRQGWELNTLCVILATAIIISVHAVIMRWGMTWSAPLVGGLSRLSIAAGCWLYIYGFVMGARTNLFLYNFKALRLINIYELGASESDERREIQLAEKKLCDFSSSLTSFATFFGILGALALYFLPTLRTTYFWMPLAGALVVTIVIKWIVIHYAKTKYEPDFD
;
A
#
# COMPACT_ATOMS: atom_id res chain seq x y z
N MET A 1 38.27 12.11 48.42
CA MET A 1 37.99 10.78 49.01
C MET A 1 36.61 10.90 49.61
N ASP A 2 35.57 10.62 48.81
CA ASP A 2 34.83 9.34 48.79
C ASP A 2 33.88 9.27 50.01
N THR A 3 32.55 9.06 49.95
CA THR A 3 31.63 8.47 48.96
C THR A 3 30.18 8.87 49.35
N LYS A 4 29.35 9.38 48.43
CA LYS A 4 28.24 8.70 47.72
C LYS A 4 27.23 7.91 48.58
N LYS A 5 25.97 8.38 48.60
CA LYS A 5 24.74 7.57 48.40
C LYS A 5 23.55 8.48 48.06
N ASP A 6 23.46 8.84 46.78
CA ASP A 6 22.20 9.30 46.18
C ASP A 6 21.25 8.10 46.10
N GLY A 7 20.15 8.20 46.86
CA GLY A 7 19.02 7.29 46.74
C GLY A 7 18.25 7.62 45.46
N SER A 8 18.55 6.89 44.40
CA SER A 8 17.70 6.78 43.21
C SER A 8 16.34 6.21 43.62
N ALA A 9 15.37 7.09 43.86
CA ALA A 9 13.97 6.72 43.95
C ALA A 9 13.48 6.45 42.52
N VAL A 10 13.61 5.21 42.09
CA VAL A 10 12.85 4.69 40.95
C VAL A 10 11.38 4.82 41.33
N ALA A 11 10.67 5.76 40.71
CA ALA A 11 9.24 5.93 40.92
C ALA A 11 8.54 4.61 40.59
N THR A 12 7.97 3.97 41.60
CA THR A 12 7.10 2.81 41.42
C THR A 12 5.88 3.24 40.60
N PRO A 13 5.57 2.55 39.48
CA PRO A 13 4.42 2.89 38.67
C PRO A 13 3.16 2.87 39.52
N THR A 14 2.27 3.83 39.28
CA THR A 14 0.99 3.92 39.97
C THR A 14 0.17 2.65 39.74
N ALA A 15 -0.72 2.26 40.67
CA ALA A 15 -1.51 1.03 40.55
C ALA A 15 -2.33 0.95 39.24
N GLN A 16 -2.66 2.10 38.64
CA GLN A 16 -3.32 2.21 37.34
C GLN A 16 -2.35 1.94 36.17
N GLU A 17 -1.12 2.44 36.23
CA GLU A 17 -0.05 2.13 35.26
C GLU A 17 0.37 0.65 35.32
N SER A 18 0.43 0.04 36.51
CA SER A 18 0.73 -1.39 36.63
C SER A 18 -0.41 -2.28 36.14
N THR A 19 -1.66 -1.83 36.28
CA THR A 19 -2.85 -2.50 35.73
C THR A 19 -2.91 -2.37 34.21
N LEU A 20 -2.63 -1.19 33.65
CA LEU A 20 -2.52 -0.99 32.20
C LEU A 20 -1.35 -1.76 31.60
N GLN A 21 -0.20 -1.84 32.28
CA GLN A 21 0.91 -2.71 31.89
C GLN A 21 0.57 -4.20 32.00
N GLN A 22 -0.20 -4.63 33.00
CA GLN A 22 -0.66 -6.01 33.12
C GLN A 22 -1.70 -6.39 32.05
N ILE A 23 -2.57 -5.45 31.67
CA ILE A 23 -3.54 -5.60 30.56
C ILE A 23 -2.81 -5.62 29.22
N ALA A 24 -1.86 -4.71 29.00
CA ALA A 24 -0.98 -4.71 27.82
C ALA A 24 -0.10 -5.96 27.75
N ALA A 25 0.30 -6.51 28.90
CA ALA A 25 1.01 -7.79 28.99
C ALA A 25 0.13 -9.01 28.69
N HIS A 26 -1.20 -8.89 28.74
CA HIS A 26 -2.16 -9.97 28.46
C HIS A 26 -2.69 -10.00 27.02
N GLY A 27 -2.10 -9.24 26.10
CA GLY A 27 -2.15 -9.52 24.67
C GLY A 27 -3.24 -8.81 23.88
N ASP A 28 -3.22 -9.07 22.57
CA ASP A 28 -4.03 -8.50 21.49
C ASP A 28 -5.55 -8.71 21.68
N TYR A 29 -6.15 -8.04 22.67
CA TYR A 29 -7.57 -8.20 23.06
C TYR A 29 -8.54 -7.89 21.91
N PHE A 30 -8.16 -6.97 21.03
CA PHE A 30 -8.98 -6.57 19.89
C PHE A 30 -8.72 -7.41 18.63
N GLY A 31 -7.78 -8.36 18.66
CA GLY A 31 -7.38 -9.15 17.49
C GLY A 31 -6.68 -8.34 16.39
N TYR A 32 -6.15 -7.17 16.74
CA TYR A 32 -5.49 -6.22 15.85
C TYR A 32 -4.25 -6.79 15.17
N ASP A 33 -3.41 -7.53 15.90
CA ASP A 33 -2.19 -8.12 15.32
C ASP A 33 -2.55 -9.16 14.26
N VAL A 34 -3.50 -10.04 14.57
CA VAL A 34 -3.99 -11.06 13.64
C VAL A 34 -4.61 -10.40 12.40
N HIS A 35 -5.44 -9.37 12.61
CA HIS A 35 -6.04 -8.57 11.54
C HIS A 35 -4.97 -7.94 10.63
N MET A 36 -3.99 -7.26 11.20
CA MET A 36 -2.96 -6.55 10.44
C MET A 36 -2.00 -7.49 9.71
N ARG A 37 -1.67 -8.66 10.26
CA ARG A 37 -0.88 -9.69 9.56
C ARG A 37 -1.63 -10.24 8.35
N ARG A 38 -2.92 -10.54 8.52
CA ARG A 38 -3.78 -10.98 7.42
C ARG A 38 -3.90 -9.90 6.35
N ARG A 39 -4.07 -8.64 6.76
CA ARG A 39 -4.08 -7.49 5.86
C ARG A 39 -2.76 -7.36 5.10
N ALA A 40 -1.61 -7.50 5.76
CA ALA A 40 -0.30 -7.44 5.12
C ALA A 40 -0.16 -8.48 4.00
N LEU A 41 -0.54 -9.73 4.30
CA LEU A 41 -0.51 -10.82 3.32
C LEU A 41 -1.47 -10.56 2.15
N ARG A 42 -2.71 -10.15 2.42
CA ARG A 42 -3.70 -9.93 1.36
C ARG A 42 -3.35 -8.72 0.48
N LEU A 43 -2.86 -7.62 1.05
CA LEU A 43 -2.40 -6.46 0.26
C LEU A 43 -1.23 -6.84 -0.64
N ALA A 44 -0.21 -7.49 -0.09
CA ALA A 44 0.95 -7.93 -0.85
C ALA A 44 0.54 -8.91 -1.97
N THR A 45 -0.32 -9.87 -1.65
CA THR A 45 -0.82 -10.87 -2.60
C THR A 45 -1.68 -10.24 -3.68
N GLY A 46 -2.60 -9.34 -3.34
CA GLY A 46 -3.47 -8.66 -4.30
C GLY A 46 -2.65 -7.90 -5.35
N VAL A 47 -1.66 -7.11 -4.92
CA VAL A 47 -0.76 -6.41 -5.86
C VAL A 47 0.10 -7.39 -6.67
N ALA A 48 0.67 -8.41 -6.03
CA ALA A 48 1.50 -9.38 -6.73
C ALA A 48 0.72 -10.16 -7.79
N VAL A 49 -0.54 -10.54 -7.52
CA VAL A 49 -1.40 -11.25 -8.48
C VAL A 49 -1.67 -10.41 -9.72
N ILE A 50 -1.86 -9.10 -9.58
CA ILE A 50 -1.99 -8.19 -10.74
C ILE A 50 -0.72 -8.26 -11.60
N ILE A 51 0.45 -8.07 -10.98
CA ILE A 51 1.73 -8.08 -11.70
C ILE A 51 2.03 -9.45 -12.30
N LEU A 52 1.65 -10.53 -11.60
CA LEU A 52 1.77 -11.91 -12.10
C LEU A 52 0.88 -12.17 -13.31
N GLY A 53 -0.30 -11.54 -13.42
CA GLY A 53 -1.11 -11.57 -14.64
C GLY A 53 -0.34 -11.08 -15.86
N PHE A 54 0.33 -9.93 -15.73
CA PHE A 54 1.22 -9.38 -16.78
C PHE A 54 2.49 -10.20 -17.00
N ALA A 55 3.06 -10.81 -15.95
CA ALA A 55 4.20 -11.71 -16.10
C ALA A 55 3.80 -12.98 -16.87
N ALA A 56 2.65 -13.57 -16.53
CA ALA A 56 2.08 -14.73 -17.22
C ALA A 56 1.77 -14.39 -18.67
N GLY A 57 1.17 -13.25 -18.98
CA GLY A 57 1.00 -12.77 -20.36
C GLY A 57 2.32 -12.75 -21.15
N GLY A 58 3.41 -12.27 -20.53
CA GLY A 58 4.75 -12.32 -21.13
C GLY A 58 5.25 -13.74 -21.44
N PHE A 59 4.98 -14.72 -20.57
CA PHE A 59 5.36 -16.12 -20.82
C PHE A 59 4.45 -16.82 -21.81
N PHE A 60 3.15 -16.51 -21.84
CA PHE A 60 2.20 -17.07 -22.79
C PHE A 60 2.51 -16.65 -24.23
N ALA A 61 3.07 -15.46 -24.42
CA ALA A 61 3.61 -15.02 -25.71
C ALA A 61 4.87 -15.82 -26.19
N LEU A 62 5.34 -16.81 -25.42
CA LEU A 62 6.34 -17.78 -25.89
C LEU A 62 5.71 -18.99 -26.58
N LEU A 63 4.41 -19.20 -26.40
CA LEU A 63 3.70 -20.30 -27.04
C LEU A 63 3.57 -20.03 -28.55
N PRO A 64 3.52 -21.07 -29.41
CA PRO A 64 3.26 -20.90 -30.83
C PRO A 64 1.95 -20.12 -31.05
N GLU A 65 1.93 -19.19 -32.00
CA GLU A 65 0.73 -18.44 -32.38
C GLU A 65 -0.41 -19.41 -32.67
N ARG A 66 -1.46 -19.37 -31.84
CA ARG A 66 -2.70 -20.12 -32.04
C ARG A 66 -3.77 -19.13 -32.49
N ASN A 67 -3.68 -18.67 -33.74
CA ASN A 67 -4.75 -17.86 -34.28
C ASN A 67 -5.98 -18.74 -34.53
N THR A 68 -6.96 -18.67 -33.63
CA THR A 68 -8.24 -19.39 -33.75
C THR A 68 -9.33 -18.36 -33.91
N ALA A 69 -10.22 -18.58 -34.89
CA ALA A 69 -11.30 -17.64 -35.24
C ALA A 69 -12.15 -17.24 -34.03
N ASP A 70 -12.37 -18.16 -33.09
CA ASP A 70 -13.13 -17.94 -31.86
C ASP A 70 -12.50 -16.88 -30.96
N VAL A 71 -11.16 -16.80 -30.91
CA VAL A 71 -10.48 -15.85 -30.04
C VAL A 71 -10.41 -14.46 -30.68
N GLU A 72 -10.31 -14.38 -32.01
CA GLU A 72 -10.50 -13.11 -32.74
C GLU A 72 -11.92 -12.54 -32.51
N GLU A 73 -12.94 -13.40 -32.43
CA GLU A 73 -14.32 -12.98 -32.17
C GLU A 73 -14.51 -12.46 -30.74
N ILE A 74 -13.89 -13.09 -29.74
CA ILE A 74 -13.87 -12.59 -28.35
C ILE A 74 -13.17 -11.23 -28.27
N VAL A 75 -12.02 -11.08 -28.92
CA VAL A 75 -11.29 -9.79 -28.96
C VAL A 75 -12.13 -8.71 -29.62
N LYS A 76 -12.76 -8.99 -30.78
CA LYS A 76 -13.69 -8.06 -31.44
C LYS A 76 -14.87 -7.68 -30.54
N GLY A 77 -15.39 -8.62 -29.76
CA GLY A 77 -16.45 -8.36 -28.80
C GLY A 77 -16.03 -7.39 -27.69
N ILE A 78 -14.82 -7.57 -27.13
CA ILE A 78 -14.26 -6.69 -26.11
C ILE A 78 -13.90 -5.32 -26.70
N ASP A 79 -13.31 -5.29 -27.88
CA ASP A 79 -12.93 -4.06 -28.58
C ASP A 79 -14.17 -3.21 -28.90
N LYS A 80 -15.27 -3.85 -29.31
CA LYS A 80 -16.57 -3.19 -29.46
C LYS A 80 -17.13 -2.66 -28.14
N LEU A 81 -17.00 -3.41 -27.04
CA LEU A 81 -17.43 -2.97 -25.71
C LEU A 81 -16.62 -1.75 -25.23
N ILE A 82 -15.29 -1.78 -25.43
CA ILE A 82 -14.39 -0.67 -25.09
C ILE A 82 -14.68 0.54 -26.00
N GLY A 83 -14.86 0.34 -27.29
CA GLY A 83 -15.25 1.39 -28.24
C GLY A 83 -16.58 2.06 -27.88
N LEU A 84 -17.56 1.27 -27.42
CA LEU A 84 -18.84 1.77 -26.89
C LEU A 84 -18.67 2.60 -25.60
N MET A 85 -17.73 2.22 -24.72
CA MET A 85 -17.47 2.96 -23.48
C MET A 85 -16.57 4.19 -23.68
N THR A 86 -15.75 4.22 -24.73
CA THR A 86 -14.65 5.19 -24.89
C THR A 86 -14.86 6.15 -26.07
N HIS A 87 -15.99 6.05 -26.80
CA HIS A 87 -16.35 6.93 -27.92
C HIS A 87 -15.18 7.14 -28.90
N GLU A 88 -14.73 6.07 -29.57
CA GLU A 88 -13.74 6.12 -30.68
C GLU A 88 -12.34 6.71 -30.38
N ILE A 89 -11.98 7.05 -29.13
CA ILE A 89 -10.67 7.68 -28.82
C ILE A 89 -9.51 6.67 -28.81
N VAL A 90 -9.77 5.36 -28.78
CA VAL A 90 -8.73 4.32 -28.65
C VAL A 90 -8.85 3.32 -29.79
N GLU A 91 -8.11 3.56 -30.89
CA GLU A 91 -7.81 2.51 -31.86
C GLU A 91 -6.78 1.57 -31.22
N LEU A 92 -7.19 0.35 -30.87
CA LEU A 92 -6.24 -0.69 -30.47
C LEU A 92 -5.42 -1.10 -31.70
N PRO A 93 -4.07 -1.21 -31.58
CA PRO A 93 -3.24 -1.58 -32.71
C PRO A 93 -3.57 -2.99 -33.21
N GLU A 94 -3.44 -3.16 -34.53
CA GLU A 94 -3.72 -4.37 -35.32
C GLU A 94 -3.39 -5.68 -34.59
N VAL A 95 -4.41 -6.55 -34.52
CA VAL A 95 -4.34 -7.99 -34.23
C VAL A 95 -3.27 -8.34 -33.20
N GLN A 96 -3.64 -8.27 -31.92
CA GLN A 96 -2.83 -8.80 -30.84
C GLN A 96 -2.48 -10.26 -31.14
N LYS A 97 -1.20 -10.55 -31.44
CA LYS A 97 -0.72 -11.87 -31.88
C LYS A 97 -1.03 -13.01 -30.90
N HIS A 98 -1.26 -12.66 -29.64
CA HIS A 98 -1.58 -13.57 -28.55
C HIS A 98 -2.75 -13.02 -27.73
N PRO A 99 -3.99 -13.10 -28.22
CA PRO A 99 -5.16 -12.60 -27.50
C PRO A 99 -5.39 -13.29 -26.14
N GLU A 100 -4.88 -14.51 -25.95
CA GLU A 100 -4.83 -15.22 -24.68
C GLU A 100 -4.05 -14.47 -23.59
N THR A 101 -3.03 -13.69 -23.97
CA THR A 101 -2.21 -12.93 -23.01
C THR A 101 -3.02 -11.81 -22.39
N PHE A 102 -3.83 -11.12 -23.20
CA PHE A 102 -4.76 -10.10 -22.73
C PHE A 102 -5.80 -10.67 -21.77
N ILE A 103 -6.39 -11.82 -22.07
CA ILE A 103 -7.37 -12.47 -21.18
C ILE A 103 -6.73 -12.79 -19.82
N ILE A 104 -5.51 -13.33 -19.80
CA ILE A 104 -4.79 -13.65 -18.56
C ILE A 104 -4.46 -12.39 -17.76
N GLU A 105 -4.06 -11.30 -18.43
CA GLU A 105 -3.82 -10.00 -17.80
C GLU A 105 -5.08 -9.45 -17.13
N ILE A 106 -6.22 -9.46 -17.84
CA ILE A 106 -7.51 -9.02 -17.28
C ILE A 106 -7.93 -9.90 -16.10
N ILE A 107 -7.78 -11.23 -16.18
CA ILE A 107 -8.06 -12.14 -15.07
C ILE A 107 -7.18 -11.80 -13.85
N GLY A 108 -5.88 -11.56 -14.04
CA GLY A 108 -4.96 -11.15 -12.98
C GLY A 108 -5.38 -9.83 -12.33
N ILE A 109 -5.78 -8.84 -13.13
CA ILE A 109 -6.31 -7.56 -12.65
C ILE A 109 -7.58 -7.77 -11.82
N LEU A 110 -8.56 -8.53 -12.31
CA LEU A 110 -9.84 -8.77 -11.65
C LEU A 110 -9.67 -9.50 -10.32
N ILE A 111 -8.86 -10.57 -10.28
CA ILE A 111 -8.59 -11.32 -9.05
C ILE A 111 -7.85 -10.43 -8.05
N GLY A 112 -6.79 -9.74 -8.48
CA GLY A 112 -6.02 -8.87 -7.61
C GLY A 112 -6.85 -7.70 -7.08
N TYR A 113 -7.64 -7.05 -7.92
CA TYR A 113 -8.57 -5.98 -7.52
C TYR A 113 -9.59 -6.49 -6.49
N THR A 114 -10.20 -7.65 -6.71
CA THR A 114 -11.16 -8.26 -5.77
C THR A 114 -10.54 -8.47 -4.39
N ILE A 115 -9.31 -9.02 -4.35
CA ILE A 115 -8.56 -9.20 -3.10
C ILE A 115 -8.33 -7.85 -2.40
N LEU A 116 -7.87 -6.83 -3.15
CA LEU A 116 -7.57 -5.51 -2.60
C LEU A 116 -8.83 -4.79 -2.09
N LYS A 117 -9.92 -4.87 -2.84
CA LYS A 117 -11.22 -4.30 -2.47
C LYS A 117 -11.72 -4.88 -1.16
N HIS A 118 -11.82 -6.21 -1.06
CA HIS A 118 -12.25 -6.86 0.17
C HIS A 118 -11.31 -6.61 1.34
N THR A 119 -10.00 -6.49 1.08
CA THR A 119 -9.03 -6.15 2.14
C THR A 119 -9.20 -4.72 2.65
N SER A 120 -9.62 -3.80 1.77
CA SER A 120 -9.96 -2.43 2.17
C SER A 120 -11.25 -2.39 2.98
N GLU A 121 -12.30 -3.08 2.53
CA GLU A 121 -13.59 -3.16 3.20
C GLU A 121 -13.44 -3.78 4.60
N ASP A 122 -12.75 -4.92 4.72
CA ASP A 122 -12.45 -5.60 5.98
C ASP A 122 -11.65 -4.71 6.95
N HIS A 123 -10.73 -3.89 6.42
CA HIS A 123 -9.99 -2.94 7.24
C HIS A 123 -10.85 -1.76 7.70
N ASP A 124 -11.72 -1.24 6.84
CA ASP A 124 -12.63 -0.15 7.18
C ASP A 124 -13.67 -0.62 8.21
N ASP A 125 -14.21 -1.83 8.07
CA ASP A 125 -15.13 -2.44 9.04
C ASP A 125 -14.47 -2.65 10.40
N TYR A 126 -13.23 -3.15 10.41
CA TYR A 126 -12.44 -3.24 11.63
C TYR A 126 -12.24 -1.86 12.29
N CYS A 127 -11.89 -0.83 11.51
CA CYS A 127 -11.70 0.52 12.04
C CYS A 127 -13.01 1.15 12.57
N ARG A 128 -14.16 0.82 11.98
CA ARG A 128 -15.48 1.24 12.48
C ARG A 128 -15.79 0.59 13.82
N ALA A 129 -15.43 -0.69 13.99
CA ALA A 129 -15.65 -1.45 15.21
C ALA A 129 -14.68 -1.02 16.34
N PHE A 130 -13.40 -0.85 16.03
CA PHE A 130 -12.35 -0.54 16.99
C PHE A 130 -11.73 0.83 16.71
N ARG A 131 -12.46 1.90 17.06
CA ARG A 131 -12.10 3.28 16.70
C ARG A 131 -10.78 3.76 17.31
N ARG A 132 -10.39 3.22 18.47
CA ARG A 132 -9.16 3.56 19.18
C ARG A 132 -8.60 2.34 19.89
N ILE A 133 -7.30 2.13 19.79
CA ILE A 133 -6.57 1.05 20.46
C ILE A 133 -5.40 1.66 21.24
N GLU A 134 -5.26 1.25 22.51
CA GLU A 134 -4.15 1.67 23.36
C GLU A 134 -2.85 0.95 23.01
N GLN A 135 -1.72 1.56 23.32
CA GLN A 135 -0.41 1.03 22.99
C GLN A 135 -0.09 -0.24 23.80
N PHE A 136 -0.18 -1.41 23.14
CA PHE A 136 0.19 -2.70 23.76
C PHE A 136 1.50 -3.29 23.22
N TYR A 137 2.06 -2.73 22.13
CA TYR A 137 3.34 -3.21 21.60
C TYR A 137 4.51 -2.68 22.43
N THR A 138 5.34 -3.61 22.92
CA THR A 138 6.62 -3.26 23.56
C THR A 138 7.58 -2.61 22.54
N PRO A 139 8.55 -1.80 23.02
CA PRO A 139 9.59 -1.23 22.15
C PRO A 139 10.35 -2.30 21.35
N ARG A 140 10.57 -3.48 21.94
CA ARG A 140 11.19 -4.62 21.27
C ARG A 140 10.32 -5.16 20.13
N ALA A 141 9.02 -5.30 20.33
CA ALA A 141 8.09 -5.77 19.29
C ALA A 141 8.02 -4.77 18.11
N ARG A 142 8.04 -3.46 18.38
CA ARG A 142 8.14 -2.41 17.34
C ARG A 142 9.42 -2.56 16.53
N ARG A 143 10.57 -2.68 17.21
CA ARG A 143 11.87 -2.88 16.56
C ARG A 143 11.88 -4.13 15.67
N GLN A 144 11.37 -5.26 16.15
CA GLN A 144 11.28 -6.50 15.37
C GLN A 144 10.43 -6.34 14.10
N GLY A 145 9.34 -5.58 14.15
CA GLY A 145 8.53 -5.28 12.95
C GLY A 145 9.33 -4.53 11.88
N TRP A 146 10.13 -3.55 12.28
CA TRP A 146 10.98 -2.77 11.36
C TRP A 146 12.23 -3.52 10.90
N GLU A 147 12.77 -4.42 11.71
CA GLU A 147 13.84 -5.34 11.30
C GLU A 147 13.35 -6.28 10.20
N LEU A 148 12.14 -6.85 10.34
CA LEU A 148 11.50 -7.62 9.28
C LEU A 148 11.27 -6.80 8.02
N ASN A 149 10.77 -5.56 8.14
CA ASN A 149 10.62 -4.66 7.00
C ASN A 149 11.97 -4.45 6.27
N THR A 150 13.04 -4.19 7.02
CA THR A 150 14.38 -3.99 6.47
C THR A 150 14.86 -5.24 5.73
N LEU A 151 14.66 -6.42 6.31
CA LEU A 151 14.99 -7.69 5.66
C LEU A 151 14.22 -7.86 4.34
N CYS A 152 12.90 -7.60 4.36
CA CYS A 152 12.08 -7.66 3.14
C CYS A 152 12.55 -6.69 2.07
N VAL A 153 12.93 -5.46 2.44
CA VAL A 153 13.47 -4.45 1.51
C VAL A 153 14.78 -4.92 0.88
N ILE A 154 15.70 -5.46 1.68
CA ILE A 154 16.98 -6.00 1.19
C ILE A 154 16.73 -7.15 0.22
N LEU A 155 15.89 -8.11 0.60
CA LEU A 155 15.57 -9.27 -0.24
C LEU A 155 14.85 -8.87 -1.53
N ALA A 156 13.87 -7.96 -1.47
CA ALA A 156 13.16 -7.44 -2.64
C ALA A 156 14.14 -6.80 -3.63
N THR A 157 15.01 -5.93 -3.11
CA THR A 157 16.01 -5.22 -3.92
C THR A 157 17.02 -6.20 -4.52
N ALA A 158 17.49 -7.17 -3.74
CA ALA A 158 18.42 -8.20 -4.21
C ALA A 158 17.80 -9.06 -5.32
N ILE A 159 16.54 -9.48 -5.20
CA ILE A 159 15.83 -10.26 -6.23
C ILE A 159 15.72 -9.45 -7.53
N ILE A 160 15.23 -8.21 -7.46
CA ILE A 160 15.05 -7.36 -8.63
C ILE A 160 16.39 -7.11 -9.32
N ILE A 161 17.41 -6.68 -8.57
CA ILE A 161 18.74 -6.38 -9.14
C ILE A 161 19.37 -7.64 -9.73
N SER A 162 19.30 -8.79 -9.05
CA SER A 162 19.91 -10.02 -9.54
C SER A 162 19.30 -10.48 -10.85
N VAL A 163 17.96 -10.45 -10.97
CA VAL A 163 17.27 -10.81 -12.23
C VAL A 163 17.60 -9.82 -13.34
N HIS A 164 17.62 -8.52 -13.05
CA HIS A 164 17.96 -7.51 -14.06
C HIS A 164 19.43 -7.56 -14.47
N ALA A 165 20.35 -7.92 -13.56
CA ALA A 165 21.76 -8.14 -13.90
C ALA A 165 21.93 -9.36 -14.82
N VAL A 166 21.19 -10.45 -14.57
CA VAL A 166 21.14 -11.63 -15.43
C VAL A 166 20.59 -11.27 -16.82
N ILE A 167 19.47 -10.53 -16.87
CA ILE A 167 18.89 -10.02 -18.13
C ILE A 167 19.88 -9.10 -18.85
N MET A 168 20.57 -8.21 -18.16
CA MET A 168 21.54 -7.31 -18.77
C MET A 168 22.74 -8.08 -19.35
N ARG A 169 23.17 -9.16 -18.68
CA ARG A 169 24.35 -9.94 -19.09
C ARG A 169 24.06 -10.91 -20.23
N TRP A 170 22.88 -11.54 -20.24
CA TRP A 170 22.53 -12.63 -21.16
C TRP A 170 21.23 -12.40 -21.94
N GLY A 171 20.40 -11.44 -21.56
CA GLY A 171 19.06 -11.24 -22.15
C GLY A 171 19.07 -10.87 -23.63
N MET A 172 20.19 -10.40 -24.20
CA MET A 172 20.31 -10.17 -25.64
C MET A 172 20.18 -11.46 -26.47
N THR A 173 20.46 -12.64 -25.89
CA THR A 173 20.29 -13.93 -26.58
C THR A 173 18.94 -14.58 -26.33
N TRP A 174 18.11 -13.96 -25.48
CA TRP A 174 16.79 -14.47 -25.11
C TRP A 174 15.70 -13.78 -25.92
N SER A 175 14.55 -14.45 -26.07
CA SER A 175 13.40 -13.84 -26.73
C SER A 175 12.83 -12.70 -25.88
N ALA A 176 12.33 -11.65 -26.54
CA ALA A 176 11.73 -10.49 -25.85
C ALA A 176 10.60 -10.86 -24.88
N PRO A 177 9.70 -11.82 -25.17
CA PRO A 177 8.66 -12.24 -24.23
C PRO A 177 9.24 -12.90 -22.97
N LEU A 178 10.32 -13.69 -23.09
CA LEU A 178 11.00 -14.32 -21.95
C LEU A 178 11.63 -13.26 -21.05
N VAL A 179 12.34 -12.29 -21.63
CA VAL A 179 12.94 -11.16 -20.90
C VAL A 179 11.87 -10.35 -20.18
N GLY A 180 10.78 -10.01 -20.87
CA GLY A 180 9.66 -9.27 -20.29
C GLY A 180 8.96 -10.04 -19.16
N GLY A 181 8.74 -11.35 -19.33
CA GLY A 181 8.16 -12.23 -18.31
C GLY A 181 9.02 -12.32 -17.05
N LEU A 182 10.34 -12.55 -17.20
CA LEU A 182 11.28 -12.61 -16.08
C LEU A 182 11.38 -11.27 -15.33
N SER A 183 11.45 -10.15 -16.05
CA SER A 183 11.48 -8.82 -15.42
C SER A 183 10.23 -8.59 -14.57
N ARG A 184 9.03 -8.81 -15.12
CA ARG A 184 7.76 -8.63 -14.40
C ARG A 184 7.60 -9.60 -13.23
N LEU A 185 8.05 -10.84 -13.37
CA LEU A 185 8.04 -11.83 -12.29
C LEU A 185 8.91 -11.38 -11.11
N SER A 186 10.11 -10.86 -11.38
CA SER A 186 10.99 -10.32 -10.33
C SER A 186 10.40 -9.10 -9.64
N ILE A 187 9.72 -8.23 -10.40
CA ILE A 187 9.00 -7.07 -9.86
C ILE A 187 7.83 -7.52 -9.00
N ALA A 188 7.06 -8.53 -9.42
CA ALA A 188 5.95 -9.07 -8.62
C ALA A 188 6.44 -9.58 -7.25
N ALA A 189 7.53 -10.37 -7.24
CA ALA A 189 8.13 -10.88 -6.02
C ALA A 189 8.68 -9.74 -5.12
N GLY A 190 9.36 -8.76 -5.71
CA GLY A 190 9.89 -7.61 -4.98
C GLY A 190 8.77 -6.72 -4.39
N CYS A 191 7.74 -6.41 -5.17
CA CYS A 191 6.56 -5.67 -4.72
C CYS A 191 5.84 -6.39 -3.58
N TRP A 192 5.68 -7.71 -3.66
CA TRP A 192 5.11 -8.51 -2.58
C TRP A 192 5.88 -8.30 -1.28
N LEU A 193 7.21 -8.44 -1.33
CA LEU A 193 8.08 -8.25 -0.17
C LEU A 193 8.06 -6.81 0.37
N TYR A 194 8.12 -5.81 -0.49
CA TYR A 194 8.03 -4.40 -0.07
C TYR A 194 6.72 -4.10 0.66
N ILE A 195 5.58 -4.53 0.11
CA ILE A 195 4.27 -4.28 0.71
C ILE A 195 4.13 -5.06 2.01
N TYR A 196 4.46 -6.35 2.01
CA TYR A 196 4.38 -7.19 3.19
C TYR A 196 5.25 -6.64 4.32
N GLY A 197 6.53 -6.36 4.05
CA GLY A 197 7.47 -5.79 5.01
C GLY A 197 6.98 -4.45 5.57
N PHE A 198 6.53 -3.54 4.70
CA PHE A 198 6.07 -2.22 5.11
C PHE A 198 4.85 -2.29 6.03
N VAL A 199 3.84 -3.09 5.67
CA VAL A 199 2.64 -3.25 6.51
C VAL A 199 2.98 -3.97 7.82
N MET A 200 3.89 -4.94 7.80
CA MET A 200 4.36 -5.64 9.00
C MET A 200 5.16 -4.76 9.97
N GLY A 201 5.90 -3.77 9.47
CA GLY A 201 6.53 -2.74 10.30
C GLY A 201 5.52 -1.71 10.78
N ALA A 202 4.66 -1.21 9.88
CA ALA A 202 3.66 -0.20 10.20
C ALA A 202 2.57 -0.70 11.16
N ARG A 203 2.30 -2.02 11.24
CA ARG A 203 1.29 -2.57 12.16
C ARG A 203 1.52 -2.13 13.60
N THR A 204 2.78 -2.01 14.04
CA THR A 204 3.10 -1.71 15.43
C THR A 204 2.96 -0.23 15.77
N ASN A 205 2.63 0.62 14.78
CA ASN A 205 2.35 2.03 14.97
C ASN A 205 0.84 2.22 15.20
N LEU A 206 0.42 2.06 16.46
CA LEU A 206 -1.00 2.19 16.84
C LEU A 206 -1.48 3.64 16.79
N PHE A 207 -0.58 4.62 16.94
CA PHE A 207 -0.91 6.04 16.70
C PHE A 207 -1.39 6.23 15.27
N LEU A 208 -0.62 5.74 14.30
CA LEU A 208 -0.97 5.85 12.88
C LEU A 208 -2.31 5.14 12.57
N TYR A 209 -2.61 4.05 13.26
CA TYR A 209 -3.90 3.39 13.19
C TYR A 209 -5.02 4.29 13.72
N ASN A 210 -4.91 4.76 14.97
CA ASN A 210 -5.91 5.61 15.63
C ASN A 210 -6.19 6.88 14.81
N PHE A 211 -5.12 7.56 14.39
CA PHE A 211 -5.20 8.76 13.56
C PHE A 211 -5.97 8.51 12.26
N LYS A 212 -5.73 7.38 11.58
CA LYS A 212 -6.45 7.03 10.34
C LYS A 212 -7.89 6.57 10.58
N ALA A 213 -8.18 5.94 11.72
CA ALA A 213 -9.54 5.50 12.07
C ALA A 213 -10.50 6.71 12.21
N LEU A 214 -10.01 7.89 12.61
CA LEU A 214 -10.79 9.13 12.68
C LEU A 214 -11.48 9.51 11.36
N ARG A 215 -10.92 9.10 10.22
CA ARG A 215 -11.51 9.33 8.89
C ARG A 215 -12.90 8.71 8.77
N LEU A 216 -13.12 7.57 9.41
CA LEU A 216 -14.37 6.80 9.30
C LEU A 216 -15.41 7.20 10.35
N ILE A 217 -15.07 8.10 11.27
CA ILE A 217 -15.98 8.59 12.30
C ILE A 217 -16.74 9.81 11.79
N ASN A 218 -18.05 9.82 12.01
CA ASN A 218 -18.88 10.98 11.71
C ASN A 218 -18.57 12.12 12.69
N ILE A 219 -18.46 13.35 12.18
CA ILE A 219 -18.18 14.56 12.96
C ILE A 219 -19.20 14.75 14.10
N TYR A 220 -20.45 14.34 13.89
CA TYR A 220 -21.51 14.47 14.90
C TYR A 220 -21.40 13.46 16.04
N GLU A 221 -20.81 12.28 15.79
CA GLU A 221 -20.58 11.25 16.80
C GLU A 221 -19.29 11.48 17.58
N LEU A 222 -18.36 12.25 17.01
CA LEU A 222 -17.03 12.45 17.59
C LEU A 222 -17.12 13.30 18.87
N GLY A 223 -16.69 12.71 19.98
CA GLY A 223 -16.69 13.37 21.29
C GLY A 223 -18.07 13.78 21.81
N ALA A 224 -19.17 13.18 21.31
CA ALA A 224 -20.53 13.57 21.69
C ALA A 224 -20.82 13.36 23.20
N SER A 225 -20.14 12.42 23.84
CA SER A 225 -20.22 12.13 25.28
C SER A 225 -19.04 12.67 26.08
N GLU A 226 -18.16 13.45 25.45
CA GLU A 226 -16.96 14.00 26.10
C GLU A 226 -17.16 15.48 26.47
N SER A 227 -16.24 16.02 27.30
CA SER A 227 -16.23 17.45 27.59
C SER A 227 -15.95 18.27 26.32
N ASP A 228 -16.46 19.51 26.28
CA ASP A 228 -16.32 20.39 25.11
C ASP A 228 -14.84 20.57 24.70
N GLU A 229 -13.93 20.76 25.66
CA GLU A 229 -12.49 20.89 25.41
C GLU A 229 -11.90 19.63 24.74
N ARG A 230 -12.24 18.43 25.24
CA ARG A 230 -11.73 17.17 24.69
C ARG A 230 -12.32 16.88 23.31
N ARG A 231 -13.59 17.24 23.12
CA ARG A 231 -14.26 17.18 21.82
C ARG A 231 -13.62 18.10 20.79
N GLU A 232 -13.27 19.33 21.16
CA GLU A 232 -12.56 20.27 20.26
C GLU A 232 -11.21 19.73 19.79
N ILE A 233 -10.46 19.10 20.70
CA ILE A 233 -9.17 18.47 20.38
C ILE A 233 -9.36 17.34 19.35
N GLN A 234 -10.31 16.43 19.57
CA GLN A 234 -10.60 15.33 18.62
C GLN A 234 -11.08 15.85 17.26
N LEU A 235 -11.90 16.90 17.25
CA LEU A 235 -12.35 17.54 16.02
C LEU A 235 -11.18 18.16 15.24
N ALA A 236 -10.24 18.78 15.94
CA ALA A 236 -9.04 19.34 15.32
C ALA A 236 -8.13 18.24 14.73
N GLU A 237 -7.95 17.13 15.45
CA GLU A 237 -7.21 15.97 14.97
C GLU A 237 -7.88 15.33 13.73
N LYS A 238 -9.21 15.17 13.77
CA LYS A 238 -9.99 14.67 12.62
C LYS A 238 -9.84 15.57 11.40
N LYS A 239 -9.95 16.89 11.55
CA LYS A 239 -9.76 17.84 10.44
C LYS A 239 -8.39 17.67 9.78
N LEU A 240 -7.35 17.46 10.59
CA LEU A 240 -6.01 17.21 10.09
C LEU A 240 -5.89 15.88 9.35
N CYS A 241 -6.55 14.82 9.85
CA CYS A 241 -6.63 13.53 9.18
C CYS A 241 -7.35 13.63 7.83
N ASP A 242 -8.51 14.28 7.79
CA ASP A 242 -9.31 14.48 6.59
C ASP A 242 -8.56 15.34 5.57
N PHE A 243 -7.82 16.37 6.02
CA PHE A 243 -6.92 17.16 5.18
C PHE A 243 -5.82 16.30 4.56
N SER A 244 -5.14 15.46 5.36
CA SER A 244 -4.10 14.54 4.85
C SER A 244 -4.64 13.58 3.79
N SER A 245 -5.85 13.05 4.02
CA SER A 245 -6.51 12.15 3.09
C SER A 245 -6.89 12.86 1.79
N SER A 246 -7.53 14.03 1.87
CA SER A 246 -7.90 14.84 0.70
C SER A 246 -6.69 15.25 -0.13
N LEU A 247 -5.60 15.65 0.52
CA LEU A 247 -4.36 16.01 -0.17
C LEU A 247 -3.73 14.83 -0.91
N THR A 248 -3.83 13.62 -0.36
CA THR A 248 -3.40 12.40 -1.05
C THR A 248 -4.19 12.19 -2.33
N SER A 249 -5.52 12.28 -2.25
CA SER A 249 -6.41 12.14 -3.41
C SER A 249 -6.12 13.22 -4.46
N PHE A 250 -5.92 14.46 -4.02
CA PHE A 250 -5.57 15.59 -4.89
C PHE A 250 -4.24 15.37 -5.61
N ALA A 251 -3.17 15.05 -4.87
CA ALA A 251 -1.85 14.78 -5.46
C ALA A 251 -1.91 13.61 -6.46
N THR A 252 -2.65 12.55 -6.13
CA THR A 252 -2.86 11.40 -7.02
C THR A 252 -3.58 11.81 -8.29
N PHE A 253 -4.65 12.60 -8.19
CA PHE A 253 -5.42 13.09 -9.34
C PHE A 253 -4.54 13.92 -10.29
N PHE A 254 -3.77 14.88 -9.76
CA PHE A 254 -2.88 15.71 -10.58
C PHE A 254 -1.70 14.92 -11.15
N GLY A 255 -1.19 13.93 -10.42
CA GLY A 255 -0.16 13.01 -10.93
C GLY A 255 -0.67 12.21 -12.13
N ILE A 256 -1.88 11.65 -12.05
CA ILE A 256 -2.51 10.91 -13.15
C ILE A 256 -2.80 11.85 -14.32
N LEU A 257 -3.40 13.01 -14.08
CA LEU A 257 -3.72 13.97 -15.13
C LEU A 257 -2.46 14.45 -15.85
N GLY A 258 -1.38 14.74 -15.10
CA GLY A 258 -0.09 15.10 -15.66
C GLY A 258 0.51 13.97 -16.51
N ALA A 259 0.44 12.72 -16.03
CA ALA A 259 0.93 11.58 -16.79
C ALA A 259 0.14 11.33 -18.09
N LEU A 260 -1.19 11.43 -18.04
CA LEU A 260 -2.05 11.33 -19.21
C LEU A 260 -1.76 12.45 -20.21
N ALA A 261 -1.57 13.68 -19.75
CA ALA A 261 -1.19 14.81 -20.59
C ALA A 261 0.14 14.57 -21.31
N LEU A 262 1.17 14.12 -20.60
CA LEU A 262 2.49 13.78 -21.16
C LEU A 262 2.49 12.53 -22.04
N TYR A 263 1.46 11.70 -21.97
CA TYR A 263 1.33 10.50 -22.80
C TYR A 263 0.56 10.79 -24.10
N PHE A 264 -0.62 11.43 -23.97
CA PHE A 264 -1.55 11.61 -25.09
C PHE A 264 -1.34 12.91 -25.87
N LEU A 265 -1.04 14.04 -25.22
CA LEU A 265 -1.02 15.35 -25.89
C LEU A 265 0.19 15.45 -26.83
N PRO A 266 -0.01 15.65 -28.14
CA PRO A 266 1.08 15.62 -29.13
C PRO A 266 2.20 16.63 -28.84
N THR A 267 1.85 17.80 -28.30
CA THR A 267 2.79 18.88 -27.96
C THR A 267 3.61 18.61 -26.70
N LEU A 268 3.13 17.73 -25.81
CA LEU A 268 3.76 17.43 -24.52
C LEU A 268 4.30 15.99 -24.43
N ARG A 269 4.12 15.19 -25.49
CA ARG A 269 4.42 13.76 -25.50
C ARG A 269 5.89 13.51 -25.16
N THR A 270 6.14 12.68 -24.15
CA THR A 270 7.51 12.35 -23.71
C THR A 270 7.62 10.95 -23.13
N THR A 271 8.79 10.32 -23.28
CA THR A 271 9.15 9.05 -22.63
C THR A 271 9.09 9.16 -21.10
N TYR A 272 9.19 10.37 -20.56
CA TYR A 272 9.13 10.67 -19.13
C TYR A 272 7.71 10.92 -18.60
N PHE A 273 6.67 10.38 -19.27
CA PHE A 273 5.27 10.55 -18.87
C PHE A 273 4.98 10.09 -17.42
N TRP A 274 5.82 9.24 -16.84
CA TRP A 274 5.70 8.74 -15.47
C TRP A 274 6.24 9.73 -14.41
N MET A 275 6.98 10.77 -14.80
CA MET A 275 7.57 11.74 -13.86
C MET A 275 6.54 12.45 -12.97
N PRO A 276 5.36 12.90 -13.47
CA PRO A 276 4.31 13.47 -12.62
C PRO A 276 3.82 12.49 -11.54
N LEU A 277 3.72 11.19 -11.84
CA LEU A 277 3.33 10.17 -10.86
C LEU A 277 4.39 10.02 -9.75
N ALA A 278 5.66 9.96 -10.15
CA ALA A 278 6.77 9.89 -9.20
C ALA A 278 6.85 11.14 -8.31
N GLY A 279 6.70 12.33 -8.92
CA GLY A 279 6.66 13.59 -8.19
C GLY A 279 5.49 13.67 -7.20
N ALA A 280 4.28 13.33 -7.64
CA ALA A 280 3.10 13.27 -6.78
C ALA A 280 3.27 12.30 -5.60
N LEU A 281 3.88 11.15 -5.85
CA LEU A 281 4.18 10.16 -4.80
C LEU A 281 5.13 10.72 -3.75
N VAL A 282 6.26 11.33 -4.17
CA VAL A 282 7.25 11.92 -3.26
C VAL A 282 6.61 13.02 -2.41
N VAL A 283 5.89 13.96 -3.04
CA VAL A 283 5.18 15.04 -2.34
C VAL A 283 4.20 14.47 -1.31
N THR A 284 3.42 13.46 -1.70
CA THR A 284 2.46 12.80 -0.80
C THR A 284 3.15 12.17 0.41
N ILE A 285 4.27 11.47 0.21
CA ILE A 285 5.02 10.83 1.30
C ILE A 285 5.55 11.88 2.28
N VAL A 286 6.16 12.95 1.76
CA VAL A 286 6.73 14.03 2.59
C VAL A 286 5.63 14.72 3.40
N ILE A 287 4.53 15.11 2.76
CA ILE A 287 3.46 15.82 3.46
C ILE A 287 2.79 14.90 4.49
N LYS A 288 2.57 13.61 4.18
CA LYS A 288 2.07 12.65 5.17
C LYS A 288 2.99 12.54 6.37
N TRP A 289 4.29 12.46 6.15
CA TRP A 289 5.26 12.39 7.23
C TRP A 289 5.18 13.63 8.14
N ILE A 290 5.13 14.84 7.55
CA ILE A 290 4.97 16.10 8.29
C ILE A 290 3.66 16.11 9.09
N VAL A 291 2.54 15.77 8.45
CA VAL A 291 1.22 15.79 9.09
C VAL A 291 1.12 14.78 10.22
N ILE A 292 1.58 13.55 10.01
CA ILE A 292 1.58 12.49 11.04
C ILE A 292 2.49 12.89 12.21
N HIS A 293 3.67 13.44 11.92
CA HIS A 293 4.59 13.90 12.95
C HIS A 293 3.98 15.04 13.78
N TYR A 294 3.39 16.04 13.12
CA TYR A 294 2.69 17.14 13.79
C TYR A 294 1.49 16.64 14.61
N ALA A 295 0.69 15.72 14.06
CA ALA A 295 -0.45 15.15 14.77
C ALA A 295 0.00 14.43 16.04
N LYS A 296 1.06 13.63 15.94
CA LYS A 296 1.61 12.89 17.07
C LYS A 296 2.10 13.83 18.17
N THR A 297 2.94 14.81 17.82
CA THR A 297 3.52 15.72 18.81
C THR A 297 2.49 16.62 19.48
N LYS A 298 1.43 17.01 18.75
CA LYS A 298 0.40 17.92 19.26
C LYS A 298 -0.69 17.21 20.05
N TYR A 299 -1.18 16.07 19.57
CA TYR A 299 -2.36 15.41 20.13
C TYR A 299 -2.00 14.26 21.05
N GLU A 300 -0.88 13.58 20.82
CA GLU A 300 -0.50 12.38 21.56
C GLU A 300 1.02 12.25 21.78
N PRO A 301 1.65 13.21 22.50
CA PRO A 301 3.11 13.23 22.68
C PRO A 301 3.64 12.00 23.43
N ASP A 302 2.83 11.40 24.31
CA ASP A 302 3.22 10.29 25.20
C ASP A 302 2.75 8.91 24.71
N PHE A 303 2.34 8.77 23.45
CA PHE A 303 1.76 7.51 22.94
C PHE A 303 2.79 6.39 22.68
N ASP A 304 4.09 6.62 22.93
CA ASP A 304 5.17 5.67 22.62
C ASP A 304 5.53 4.69 23.74
#